data_AF-A0A2H1BTA3-F1
#
_entry.id   AF-A0A2H1BTA3-F1
#
_cell.length_a   1.000
_cell.length_b   1.000
_cell.length_c   1.000
_cell.angle_alpha   90.00
_cell.angle_beta   90.00
_cell.angle_gamma   90.00
#
_symmetry.space_group_name_H-M   'P 1'
#
loop_
_entity.id
_entity.type
_entity.pdbx_description
1 polymer ?
#
loop_
_entity_poly.entity_id
_entity_poly.type
_entity_poly.pdbx_seq_one_letter_code
_entity_poly.pdbx_strand_id
1 'polypeptide(L)'
;MPRSSELLSHGIPYKANKRAVPASIDWRESGYVTEVKDQGQCGSCWAFSTTGTMEGQYMKNERVDTSFSEQQLVDCSRPWGNNGCGGGFMENAYNYLRQFGLESESSYPYQAVEDSCQCDRQLGVAKVTGYYTVHSGNELELQSLVGAEGPAAVAVAVDSDFMMYRGGIYQSEICSLLRLNHAVLTVGYGSQDDTDYWIVKNSWGTCWGEYGYIRLVRNRGNMCGIASLASVPIVARFP
;
A
#
# COMPACT_ATOMS: atom_id res chain seq x y z
N MET A 1 -29.18 -9.93 -6.75
CA MET A 1 -27.76 -10.17 -7.10
C MET A 1 -27.23 -8.86 -7.67
N PRO A 2 -26.21 -8.23 -7.07
CA PRO A 2 -25.63 -7.01 -7.64
C PRO A 2 -25.06 -7.31 -9.03
N ARG A 3 -25.15 -6.34 -9.95
CA ARG A 3 -24.61 -6.50 -11.31
C ARG A 3 -23.08 -6.61 -11.22
N SER A 4 -22.43 -7.34 -12.13
CA SER A 4 -20.96 -7.50 -12.15
C SER A 4 -20.19 -6.17 -12.14
N SER A 5 -20.80 -5.09 -12.62
CA SER A 5 -20.28 -3.72 -12.55
C SER A 5 -20.24 -3.12 -11.14
N GLU A 6 -21.16 -3.49 -10.24
CA GLU A 6 -21.19 -3.01 -8.83
C GLU A 6 -20.19 -3.78 -7.94
N LEU A 7 -19.87 -5.02 -8.31
CA LEU A 7 -18.78 -5.81 -7.68
C LEU A 7 -17.40 -5.29 -8.06
N LEU A 8 -17.27 -4.51 -9.13
CA LEU A 8 -16.00 -3.90 -9.52
C LEU A 8 -15.75 -2.57 -8.80
N SER A 9 -16.78 -1.86 -8.32
CA SER A 9 -16.57 -0.64 -7.53
C SER A 9 -16.19 -0.91 -6.08
N HIS A 10 -16.62 -2.05 -5.52
CA HIS A 10 -16.34 -2.49 -4.16
C HIS A 10 -15.41 -3.70 -4.24
N GLY A 11 -14.11 -3.53 -3.96
CA GLY A 11 -13.07 -4.53 -4.19
C GLY A 11 -13.39 -5.97 -3.81
N ILE A 12 -12.66 -6.91 -4.40
CA ILE A 12 -12.89 -8.35 -4.27
C ILE A 12 -12.38 -8.82 -2.90
N PRO A 13 -13.25 -9.25 -1.96
CA PRO A 13 -12.79 -9.71 -0.66
C PRO A 13 -11.87 -10.93 -0.80
N TYR A 14 -10.66 -10.83 -0.29
CA TYR A 14 -9.69 -11.91 -0.31
C TYR A 14 -10.02 -12.88 0.81
N LYS A 15 -10.18 -14.16 0.46
CA LYS A 15 -10.35 -15.23 1.44
C LYS A 15 -9.05 -16.01 1.55
N ALA A 16 -8.70 -16.36 2.78
CA ALA A 16 -7.55 -17.22 3.04
C ALA A 16 -7.72 -18.49 2.21
N ASN A 17 -6.83 -18.66 1.24
CA ASN A 17 -6.89 -19.80 0.34
C ASN A 17 -6.18 -20.98 1.01
N LYS A 18 -6.58 -22.21 0.69
CA LYS A 18 -5.86 -23.43 1.08
C LYS A 18 -4.53 -23.60 0.35
N ARG A 19 -4.16 -22.68 -0.54
CA ARG A 19 -2.85 -22.66 -1.19
C ARG A 19 -1.81 -22.26 -0.13
N ALA A 20 -0.85 -23.14 0.12
CA ALA A 20 0.25 -22.85 1.02
C ALA A 20 1.05 -21.65 0.45
N VAL A 21 0.98 -20.52 1.15
CA VAL A 21 1.96 -19.44 0.99
C VAL A 21 3.23 -19.79 1.78
N PRO A 22 4.41 -19.24 1.43
CA PRO A 22 5.64 -19.48 2.18
C PRO A 22 5.48 -19.12 3.67
N ALA A 23 6.28 -19.75 4.55
CA ALA A 23 6.29 -19.39 5.98
C ALA A 23 6.85 -17.98 6.20
N SER A 24 7.79 -17.56 5.36
CA SER A 24 8.36 -16.21 5.32
C SER A 24 8.51 -15.76 3.87
N ILE A 25 8.30 -14.47 3.63
CA ILE A 25 8.51 -13.86 2.32
C ILE A 25 8.97 -12.42 2.48
N ASP A 26 9.86 -11.99 1.59
CA ASP A 26 10.29 -10.60 1.49
C ASP A 26 10.34 -10.20 0.01
N TRP A 27 9.37 -9.41 -0.45
CA TRP A 27 9.27 -9.01 -1.84
C TRP A 27 10.40 -8.08 -2.29
N ARG A 28 11.19 -7.52 -1.36
CA ARG A 28 12.43 -6.79 -1.69
C ARG A 28 13.43 -7.71 -2.38
N GLU A 29 13.54 -8.97 -1.93
CA GLU A 29 14.45 -9.97 -2.51
C GLU A 29 14.06 -10.38 -3.94
N SER A 30 12.79 -10.16 -4.32
CA SER A 30 12.28 -10.40 -5.68
C SER A 30 12.39 -9.19 -6.60
N GLY A 31 12.85 -8.03 -6.10
CA GLY A 31 12.91 -6.79 -6.87
C GLY A 31 11.55 -6.13 -7.10
N TYR A 32 10.52 -6.45 -6.32
CA TYR A 32 9.16 -5.90 -6.49
C TYR A 32 8.85 -4.75 -5.53
N VAL A 33 9.88 -4.11 -4.99
CA VAL A 33 9.76 -3.01 -4.04
C VAL A 33 10.82 -1.97 -4.40
N THR A 34 10.36 -0.76 -4.72
CA THR A 34 11.23 0.41 -4.98
C THR A 34 11.95 0.87 -3.72
N GLU A 35 12.89 1.80 -3.84
CA GLU A 35 13.51 2.49 -2.71
C GLU A 35 12.48 3.19 -1.80
N VAL A 36 12.84 3.39 -0.53
CA VAL A 36 12.01 4.18 0.40
C VAL A 36 11.99 5.64 -0.03
N LYS A 37 10.79 6.17 -0.21
CA LYS A 37 10.53 7.59 -0.51
C LYS A 37 10.18 8.38 0.77
N ASP A 38 9.96 9.68 0.63
CA ASP A 38 9.62 10.58 1.73
C ASP A 38 8.44 11.49 1.35
N GLN A 39 7.35 11.41 2.10
CA GLN A 39 6.15 12.24 1.91
C GLN A 39 6.32 13.67 2.46
N GLY A 40 7.37 13.93 3.24
CA GLY A 40 7.61 15.23 3.85
C GLY A 40 6.43 15.73 4.70
N GLN A 41 6.11 17.02 4.58
CA GLN A 41 5.03 17.67 5.35
C GLN A 41 3.66 17.60 4.66
N CYS A 42 3.40 16.53 3.92
CA CYS A 42 2.15 16.28 3.23
C CYS A 42 1.50 15.00 3.76
N GLY A 43 0.20 15.04 4.08
CA GLY A 43 -0.57 13.87 4.50
C GLY A 43 -0.93 12.92 3.34
N SER A 44 0.04 12.60 2.49
CA SER A 44 -0.15 11.79 1.27
C SER A 44 0.36 10.36 1.39
N CYS A 45 0.50 9.82 2.61
CA CYS A 45 0.89 8.43 2.83
C CYS A 45 0.03 7.42 2.05
N TRP A 46 -1.25 7.72 1.87
CA TRP A 46 -2.17 6.96 1.04
C TRP A 46 -1.71 6.86 -0.43
N ALA A 47 -1.12 7.93 -0.98
CA ALA A 47 -0.58 7.92 -2.33
C ALA A 47 0.65 7.02 -2.43
N PHE A 48 1.58 7.09 -1.47
CA PHE A 48 2.76 6.21 -1.39
C PHE A 48 2.40 4.74 -1.20
N SER A 49 1.37 4.46 -0.40
CA SER A 49 0.85 3.10 -0.23
C SER A 49 0.25 2.58 -1.54
N THR A 50 -0.51 3.42 -2.26
CA THR A 50 -1.05 3.11 -3.60
C THR A 50 0.05 2.85 -4.61
N THR A 51 1.01 3.76 -4.78
CA THR A 51 2.10 3.60 -5.76
C THR A 51 2.93 2.39 -5.43
N GLY A 52 3.29 2.16 -4.16
CA GLY A 52 4.09 1.01 -3.76
C GLY A 52 3.47 -0.35 -4.09
N THR A 53 2.14 -0.51 -3.95
CA THR A 53 1.48 -1.76 -4.35
C THR A 53 1.29 -1.85 -5.87
N MET A 54 1.03 -0.72 -6.55
CA MET A 54 0.97 -0.65 -8.02
C MET A 54 2.31 -1.04 -8.66
N GLU A 55 3.41 -0.52 -8.12
CA GLU A 55 4.80 -0.80 -8.50
C GLU A 55 5.10 -2.29 -8.37
N GLY A 56 4.80 -2.89 -7.21
CA GLY A 56 5.03 -4.32 -7.00
C GLY A 56 4.26 -5.21 -7.97
N GLN A 57 3.02 -4.87 -8.29
CA GLN A 57 2.23 -5.61 -9.29
C GLN A 57 2.74 -5.40 -10.72
N TYR A 58 3.11 -4.17 -11.08
CA TYR A 58 3.62 -3.86 -12.42
C TYR A 58 4.97 -4.53 -12.67
N MET A 59 5.91 -4.42 -11.73
CA MET A 59 7.23 -5.08 -11.82
C MET A 59 7.08 -6.60 -11.92
N LYS A 60 6.19 -7.21 -11.14
CA LYS A 60 5.88 -8.64 -11.20
C LYS A 60 5.32 -9.07 -12.56
N ASN A 61 4.37 -8.29 -13.12
CA ASN A 61 3.67 -8.66 -14.35
C ASN A 61 4.52 -8.40 -15.60
N GLU A 62 5.24 -7.29 -15.62
CA GLU A 62 5.91 -6.76 -16.81
C GLU A 62 7.43 -6.99 -16.81
N ARG A 63 8.02 -7.31 -15.65
CA ARG A 63 9.47 -7.50 -15.46
C ARG A 63 10.28 -6.27 -15.86
N VAL A 64 9.74 -5.08 -15.54
CA VAL A 64 10.35 -3.78 -15.81
C VAL A 64 10.32 -2.97 -14.52
N ASP A 65 11.47 -2.42 -14.15
CA ASP A 65 11.58 -1.51 -13.01
C ASP A 65 10.80 -0.22 -13.27
N THR A 66 9.97 0.16 -12.32
CA THR A 66 9.19 1.40 -12.41
C THR A 66 8.98 2.00 -11.03
N SER A 67 8.93 3.33 -10.99
CA SER A 67 8.53 4.11 -9.82
C SER A 67 7.39 5.01 -10.28
N PHE A 68 6.25 4.96 -9.59
CA PHE A 68 5.03 5.68 -10.00
C PHE A 68 4.87 7.00 -9.25
N SER A 69 4.16 7.93 -9.88
CA SER A 69 3.94 9.28 -9.35
C SER A 69 2.92 9.28 -8.22
N GLU A 70 3.37 9.60 -7.01
CA GLU A 70 2.44 9.94 -5.92
C GLU A 70 1.75 11.29 -6.18
N GLN A 71 2.44 12.22 -6.83
CA GLN A 71 1.96 13.58 -7.06
C GLN A 71 0.72 13.60 -7.94
N GLN A 72 0.70 12.80 -9.01
CA GLN A 72 -0.48 12.65 -9.85
C GLN A 72 -1.71 12.23 -9.01
N LEU A 73 -1.54 11.32 -8.06
CA LEU A 73 -2.63 10.92 -7.19
C LEU A 73 -3.08 12.07 -6.29
N VAL A 74 -2.13 12.78 -5.66
CA VAL A 74 -2.38 13.94 -4.80
C VAL A 74 -3.21 15.01 -5.53
N ASP A 75 -2.82 15.36 -6.76
CA ASP A 75 -3.41 16.48 -7.49
C ASP A 75 -4.71 16.09 -8.22
N CYS A 76 -4.82 14.85 -8.73
CA CYS A 76 -5.87 14.49 -9.69
C CYS A 76 -7.03 13.67 -9.12
N SER A 77 -6.87 13.04 -7.95
CA SER A 77 -7.86 12.07 -7.47
C SER A 77 -8.95 12.64 -6.56
N ARG A 78 -9.02 13.97 -6.39
CA ARG A 78 -10.07 14.64 -5.59
C ARG A 78 -11.50 14.26 -5.98
N PRO A 79 -11.88 14.17 -7.27
CA PRO A 79 -13.22 13.75 -7.66
C PRO A 79 -13.60 12.31 -7.23
N TRP A 80 -12.62 11.49 -6.82
CA TRP A 80 -12.82 10.14 -6.29
C TRP A 80 -12.80 10.09 -4.76
N GLY A 81 -12.78 11.24 -4.07
CA GLY A 81 -12.91 11.32 -2.61
C GLY A 81 -11.60 11.42 -1.85
N ASN A 82 -10.46 11.60 -2.52
CA ASN A 82 -9.20 11.94 -1.87
C ASN A 82 -9.09 13.46 -1.64
N ASN A 83 -8.19 13.87 -0.74
CA ASN A 83 -8.03 15.26 -0.33
C ASN A 83 -6.57 15.72 -0.38
N GLY A 84 -5.80 15.25 -1.36
CA GLY A 84 -4.39 15.63 -1.54
C GLY A 84 -3.56 15.40 -0.26
N CYS A 85 -2.90 16.46 0.21
CA CYS A 85 -2.13 16.45 1.47
C CYS A 85 -2.99 16.40 2.73
N GLY A 86 -4.32 16.56 2.62
CA GLY A 86 -5.26 16.42 3.72
C GLY A 86 -5.72 14.98 3.97
N GLY A 87 -5.16 13.99 3.27
CA GLY A 87 -5.48 12.57 3.42
C GLY A 87 -6.27 11.99 2.27
N GLY A 88 -6.45 10.67 2.29
CA GLY A 88 -7.09 9.93 1.22
C GLY A 88 -7.04 8.43 1.48
N PHE A 89 -7.57 7.66 0.53
CA PHE A 89 -7.67 6.21 0.60
C PHE A 89 -7.11 5.57 -0.67
N MET A 90 -6.40 4.47 -0.50
CA MET A 90 -5.79 3.74 -1.61
C MET A 90 -6.86 3.22 -2.59
N GLU A 91 -8.01 2.79 -2.07
CA GLU A 91 -9.14 2.31 -2.88
C GLU A 91 -9.79 3.41 -3.73
N ASN A 92 -9.85 4.64 -3.23
CA ASN A 92 -10.28 5.79 -4.02
C ASN A 92 -9.29 6.07 -5.16
N ALA A 93 -7.99 5.96 -4.88
CA ALA A 93 -6.95 6.10 -5.89
C ALA A 93 -7.06 4.99 -6.95
N TYR A 94 -7.35 3.73 -6.56
CA TYR A 94 -7.60 2.66 -7.53
C TYR A 94 -8.80 2.96 -8.43
N ASN A 95 -9.87 3.56 -7.90
CA ASN A 95 -11.04 3.94 -8.69
C ASN A 95 -10.73 5.06 -9.70
N TYR A 96 -9.86 6.00 -9.35
CA TYR A 96 -9.27 6.95 -10.29
C TYR A 96 -8.47 6.23 -11.39
N LEU A 97 -7.58 5.31 -10.99
CA LEU A 97 -6.70 4.55 -11.88
C LEU A 97 -7.39 3.49 -12.74
N ARG A 98 -8.71 3.27 -12.57
CA ARG A 98 -9.50 2.50 -13.53
C ARG A 98 -9.72 3.27 -14.84
N GLN A 99 -9.74 4.60 -14.78
CA GLN A 99 -10.06 5.48 -15.90
C GLN A 99 -8.82 6.20 -16.44
N PHE A 100 -7.85 6.49 -15.57
CA PHE A 100 -6.64 7.23 -15.90
C PHE A 100 -5.40 6.34 -15.73
N GLY A 101 -4.43 6.51 -16.61
CA GLY A 101 -3.15 5.83 -16.50
C GLY A 101 -2.28 6.52 -15.45
N LEU A 102 -1.65 5.73 -14.58
CA LEU A 102 -0.64 6.21 -13.64
C LEU A 102 0.67 6.45 -14.38
N GLU A 103 1.19 7.66 -14.25
CA GLU A 103 2.47 8.11 -14.78
C GLU A 103 3.63 7.69 -13.87
N SER A 104 4.84 7.67 -14.41
CA SER A 104 6.04 7.46 -13.62
C SER A 104 6.40 8.70 -12.79
N GLU A 105 7.14 8.47 -11.71
CA GLU A 105 7.73 9.53 -10.87
C GLU A 105 8.58 10.51 -11.69
N SER A 106 9.28 10.01 -12.72
CA SER A 106 10.07 10.85 -13.63
C SER A 106 9.23 11.77 -14.52
N SER A 107 8.01 11.37 -14.87
CA SER A 107 7.10 12.15 -15.71
C SER A 107 6.32 13.18 -14.89
N TYR A 108 5.95 12.82 -13.66
CA TYR A 108 5.22 13.69 -12.73
C TYR A 108 5.85 13.61 -11.33
N PRO A 109 6.93 14.37 -11.06
CA PRO A 109 7.69 14.27 -9.82
C PRO A 109 6.94 14.75 -8.58
N TYR A 110 7.25 14.14 -7.43
CA TYR A 110 6.71 14.51 -6.13
C TYR A 110 7.21 15.85 -5.60
N GLN A 111 6.29 16.65 -5.08
CA GLN A 111 6.53 18.02 -4.60
C GLN A 111 6.13 18.24 -3.14
N ALA A 112 5.49 17.25 -2.50
CA ALA A 112 4.97 17.36 -1.12
C ALA A 112 4.03 18.57 -0.89
N VAL A 113 3.40 19.06 -1.94
CA VAL A 113 2.41 20.13 -1.93
C VAL A 113 1.35 19.77 -2.96
N GLU A 114 0.10 20.10 -2.66
CA GLU A 114 -0.98 19.92 -3.62
C GLU A 114 -0.99 21.04 -4.66
N ASP A 115 -1.14 20.67 -5.92
CA ASP A 115 -1.28 21.58 -7.04
C ASP A 115 -2.49 21.19 -7.93
N SER A 116 -2.73 21.98 -8.96
CA SER A 116 -3.61 21.67 -10.06
C SER A 116 -3.17 20.38 -10.76
N CYS A 117 -4.13 19.50 -11.09
CA CYS A 117 -3.86 18.28 -11.82
C CYS A 117 -3.29 18.56 -13.22
N GLN A 118 -2.06 18.10 -13.46
CA GLN A 118 -1.36 18.22 -14.73
C GLN A 118 -1.17 16.87 -15.46
N CYS A 119 -2.00 15.86 -15.17
CA CYS A 119 -1.78 14.53 -15.73
C CYS A 119 -1.92 14.52 -17.27
N ASP A 120 -0.97 13.88 -17.93
CA ASP A 120 -0.99 13.67 -19.38
C ASP A 120 -1.32 12.21 -19.67
N ARG A 121 -2.45 12.01 -20.36
CA ARG A 121 -2.89 10.69 -20.79
C ARG A 121 -1.84 9.95 -21.62
N GLN A 122 -1.00 10.66 -22.39
CA GLN A 122 0.03 10.04 -23.21
C GLN A 122 1.20 9.48 -22.40
N LEU A 123 1.37 9.93 -21.16
CA LEU A 123 2.44 9.48 -20.25
C LEU A 123 1.97 8.38 -19.29
N GLY A 124 0.69 8.00 -19.33
CA GLY A 124 0.14 6.94 -18.49
C GLY A 124 0.74 5.56 -18.81
N VAL A 125 1.26 4.88 -17.79
CA VAL A 125 2.00 3.61 -17.91
C VAL A 125 1.14 2.41 -17.49
N ALA A 126 0.43 2.55 -16.37
CA ALA A 126 -0.30 1.45 -15.73
C ALA A 126 -1.72 1.86 -15.34
N LYS A 127 -2.63 0.89 -15.27
CA LYS A 127 -4.00 1.08 -14.80
C LYS A 127 -4.49 -0.04 -13.91
N VAL A 128 -5.55 0.24 -13.16
CA VAL A 128 -6.22 -0.75 -12.32
C VAL A 128 -7.40 -1.36 -13.06
N THR A 129 -7.51 -2.69 -13.03
CA THR A 129 -8.66 -3.42 -13.59
C THR A 129 -9.57 -4.01 -12.52
N GLY A 130 -9.03 -4.23 -11.32
CA GLY A 130 -9.67 -4.79 -10.13
C GLY A 130 -8.81 -4.53 -8.92
N TYR A 131 -9.29 -4.84 -7.71
CA TYR A 131 -8.42 -4.89 -6.53
C TYR A 131 -8.99 -5.89 -5.52
N TYR A 132 -8.10 -6.60 -4.82
CA TYR A 132 -8.43 -7.45 -3.69
C TYR A 132 -8.43 -6.66 -2.39
N THR A 133 -9.24 -7.08 -1.42
CA THR A 133 -9.36 -6.40 -0.11
C THR A 133 -9.32 -7.37 1.07
N VAL A 134 -8.75 -6.93 2.19
CA VAL A 134 -8.86 -7.57 3.50
C VAL A 134 -9.22 -6.50 4.52
N HIS A 135 -10.51 -6.42 4.85
CA HIS A 135 -11.07 -5.47 5.83
C HIS A 135 -11.61 -6.18 7.08
N SER A 136 -11.40 -7.49 7.17
CA SER A 136 -11.94 -8.37 8.21
C SER A 136 -11.18 -8.30 9.53
N GLY A 137 -9.97 -7.72 9.53
CA GLY A 137 -9.00 -7.84 10.62
C GLY A 137 -8.31 -9.21 10.67
N ASN A 138 -8.55 -10.08 9.68
CA ASN A 138 -7.97 -11.42 9.67
C ASN A 138 -6.56 -11.41 9.09
N GLU A 139 -5.56 -11.51 9.97
CA GLU A 139 -4.15 -11.54 9.60
C GLU A 139 -3.77 -12.72 8.70
N LEU A 140 -4.48 -13.85 8.77
CA LEU A 140 -4.27 -14.98 7.86
C LEU A 140 -4.75 -14.67 6.43
N GLU A 141 -5.83 -13.90 6.28
CA GLU A 141 -6.29 -13.42 4.97
C GLU A 141 -5.25 -12.45 4.37
N LEU A 142 -4.71 -11.52 5.19
CA LEU A 142 -3.63 -10.63 4.78
C LEU A 142 -2.34 -11.39 4.41
N GLN A 143 -1.96 -12.41 5.18
CA GLN A 143 -0.77 -13.22 4.91
C GLN A 143 -0.90 -13.97 3.59
N SER A 144 -2.09 -14.54 3.35
CA SER A 144 -2.41 -15.21 2.10
C SER A 144 -2.34 -14.24 0.93
N LEU A 145 -2.91 -13.04 1.09
CA LEU A 145 -2.89 -11.99 0.06
C LEU A 145 -1.46 -11.56 -0.27
N VAL A 146 -0.65 -11.25 0.74
CA VAL A 146 0.75 -10.82 0.54
C VAL A 146 1.60 -11.95 -0.06
N GLY A 147 1.44 -13.18 0.42
CA GLY A 147 2.22 -14.32 -0.04
C GLY A 147 1.87 -14.80 -1.45
N ALA A 148 0.63 -14.61 -1.89
CA ALA A 148 0.18 -15.04 -3.21
C ALA A 148 0.27 -13.92 -4.26
N GLU A 149 -0.09 -12.69 -3.89
CA GLU A 149 -0.27 -11.61 -4.86
C GLU A 149 0.90 -10.64 -4.91
N GLY A 150 1.54 -10.32 -3.79
CA GLY A 150 2.62 -9.31 -3.76
C GLY A 150 2.49 -8.33 -2.59
N PRO A 151 3.24 -7.22 -2.61
CA PRO A 151 3.13 -6.16 -1.62
C PRO A 151 1.69 -5.61 -1.52
N ALA A 152 1.16 -5.50 -0.31
CA ALA A 152 -0.19 -5.02 -0.04
C ALA A 152 -0.19 -3.64 0.60
N ALA A 153 -1.00 -2.73 0.05
CA ALA A 153 -1.29 -1.45 0.67
C ALA A 153 -2.12 -1.68 1.93
N VAL A 154 -1.72 -1.13 3.06
CA VAL A 154 -2.43 -1.28 4.34
C VAL A 154 -2.54 0.06 5.06
N ALA A 155 -3.57 0.24 5.88
CA ALA A 155 -3.60 1.34 6.85
C ALA A 155 -3.38 0.82 8.27
N VAL A 156 -2.67 1.61 9.07
CA VAL A 156 -2.37 1.35 10.47
C VAL A 156 -2.72 2.57 11.33
N ALA A 157 -2.92 2.34 12.62
CA ALA A 157 -2.95 3.39 13.63
C ALA A 157 -1.54 3.69 14.12
N VAL A 158 -1.07 4.90 13.86
CA VAL A 158 0.20 5.46 14.35
C VAL A 158 -0.06 6.19 15.66
N ASP A 159 0.73 5.85 16.68
CA ASP A 159 0.83 6.53 17.97
C ASP A 159 2.23 7.17 18.14
N SER A 160 2.52 7.75 19.31
CA SER A 160 3.80 8.43 19.58
C SER A 160 5.01 7.51 19.47
N ASP A 161 4.89 6.28 19.94
CA ASP A 161 6.00 5.33 20.02
C ASP A 161 6.33 4.80 18.62
N PHE A 162 5.31 4.63 17.78
CA PHE A 162 5.49 4.35 16.35
C PHE A 162 6.33 5.43 15.68
N MET A 163 6.04 6.72 15.93
CA MET A 163 6.82 7.82 15.34
C MET A 163 8.30 7.79 15.75
N MET A 164 8.59 7.30 16.96
CA MET A 164 9.95 7.21 17.50
C MET A 164 10.68 5.89 17.19
N TYR A 165 10.04 4.96 16.48
CA TYR A 165 10.61 3.65 16.16
C TYR A 165 12.00 3.74 15.50
N ARG A 166 12.87 2.80 15.86
CA ARG A 166 14.26 2.69 15.37
C ARG A 166 14.66 1.27 14.96
N GLY A 167 14.00 0.25 15.49
CA GLY A 167 14.34 -1.14 15.18
C GLY A 167 13.66 -2.15 16.11
N GLY A 168 13.71 -3.43 15.71
CA GLY A 168 13.07 -4.53 16.43
C GLY A 168 11.62 -4.79 15.98
N ILE A 169 10.96 -5.76 16.62
CA ILE A 169 9.55 -6.06 16.33
C ILE A 169 8.68 -5.12 17.18
N TYR A 170 8.06 -4.16 16.51
CA TYR A 170 7.16 -3.19 17.12
C TYR A 170 5.88 -3.84 17.63
N GLN A 171 5.46 -3.41 18.81
CA GLN A 171 4.19 -3.75 19.44
C GLN A 171 3.70 -2.53 20.22
N SER A 172 2.39 -2.36 20.30
CA SER A 172 1.76 -1.30 21.08
C SER A 172 0.54 -1.86 21.80
N GLU A 173 0.33 -1.42 23.04
CA GLU A 173 -0.89 -1.73 23.79
C GLU A 173 -1.99 -0.68 23.58
N ILE A 174 -1.65 0.45 22.97
CA ILE A 174 -2.51 1.63 22.87
C ILE A 174 -3.00 1.91 21.44
N CYS A 175 -2.38 1.31 20.42
CA CYS A 175 -2.79 1.58 19.05
C CYS A 175 -4.21 1.04 18.78
N SER A 176 -5.00 1.87 18.09
CA SER A 176 -6.41 1.57 17.85
C SER A 176 -6.59 0.63 16.67
N LEU A 177 -7.48 -0.36 16.81
CA LEU A 177 -7.91 -1.19 15.68
C LEU A 177 -8.89 -0.47 14.73
N LEU A 178 -9.44 0.68 15.16
CA LEU A 178 -10.53 1.37 14.48
C LEU A 178 -10.15 2.78 13.98
N ARG A 179 -9.12 3.40 14.57
CA ARG A 179 -8.66 4.75 14.21
C ARG A 179 -7.39 4.69 13.38
N LEU A 180 -7.46 4.04 12.22
CA LEU A 180 -6.37 4.02 11.25
C LEU A 180 -6.15 5.44 10.73
N ASN A 181 -4.91 5.89 10.69
CA ASN A 181 -4.56 7.27 10.37
C ASN A 181 -3.35 7.39 9.44
N HIS A 182 -2.73 6.28 9.07
CA HIS A 182 -1.54 6.26 8.22
C HIS A 182 -1.55 5.06 7.30
N ALA A 183 -1.23 5.27 6.02
CA ALA A 183 -1.13 4.20 5.03
C ALA A 183 0.33 3.85 4.74
N VAL A 184 0.62 2.56 4.68
CA VAL A 184 1.95 1.98 4.50
C VAL A 184 1.84 0.77 3.57
N LEU A 185 2.97 0.12 3.27
CA LEU A 185 3.00 -1.03 2.37
C LEU A 185 3.57 -2.26 3.07
N THR A 186 2.78 -3.31 3.22
CA THR A 186 3.26 -4.61 3.72
C THR A 186 3.96 -5.34 2.58
N VAL A 187 5.29 -5.46 2.67
CA VAL A 187 6.16 -6.06 1.64
C VAL A 187 6.57 -7.49 1.95
N GLY A 188 6.16 -8.02 3.10
CA GLY A 188 6.55 -9.37 3.49
C GLY A 188 6.17 -9.70 4.93
N TYR A 189 6.62 -10.86 5.37
CA TYR A 189 6.44 -11.35 6.73
C TYR A 189 7.45 -12.44 7.04
N GLY A 190 7.69 -12.67 8.34
CA GLY A 190 8.55 -13.74 8.82
C GLY A 190 8.32 -13.99 10.30
N SER A 191 9.27 -14.69 10.92
CA SER A 191 9.28 -15.00 12.35
C SER A 191 10.72 -14.89 12.86
N GLN A 192 10.90 -14.32 14.04
CA GLN A 192 12.19 -14.25 14.74
C GLN A 192 11.96 -14.61 16.20
N ASP A 193 12.72 -15.56 16.73
CA ASP A 193 12.65 -15.98 18.14
C ASP A 193 11.20 -16.23 18.61
N ASP A 194 10.47 -17.06 17.85
CA ASP A 194 9.05 -17.40 18.03
C ASP A 194 8.08 -16.21 17.96
N THR A 195 8.55 -15.04 17.51
CA THR A 195 7.72 -13.84 17.30
C THR A 195 7.49 -13.60 15.82
N ASP A 196 6.24 -13.75 15.41
CA ASP A 196 5.77 -13.45 14.06
C ASP A 196 5.79 -11.93 13.80
N TYR A 197 6.22 -11.52 12.60
CA TYR A 197 6.20 -10.11 12.19
C TYR A 197 5.78 -9.93 10.72
N TRP A 198 5.26 -8.73 10.43
CA TRP A 198 5.12 -8.12 9.12
C TRP A 198 6.36 -7.30 8.79
N ILE A 199 6.76 -7.25 7.52
CA ILE A 199 7.76 -6.30 7.01
C ILE A 199 6.99 -5.19 6.32
N VAL A 200 7.10 -3.96 6.82
CA VAL A 200 6.28 -2.84 6.37
C VAL A 200 7.17 -1.69 5.92
N LYS A 201 7.01 -1.25 4.68
CA LYS A 201 7.65 -0.07 4.08
C LYS A 201 6.86 1.17 4.47
N ASN A 202 7.55 2.17 5.01
CA ASN A 202 6.98 3.47 5.33
C ASN A 202 7.38 4.52 4.27
N SER A 203 6.83 5.73 4.38
CA SER A 203 7.07 6.86 3.48
C SER A 203 7.65 8.08 4.22
N TRP A 204 8.47 7.86 5.24
CA TRP A 204 9.12 8.92 6.05
C TRP A 204 10.65 8.96 5.86
N GLY A 205 11.11 8.54 4.67
CA GLY A 205 12.52 8.48 4.35
C GLY A 205 13.28 7.34 5.05
N THR A 206 14.52 7.13 4.64
CA THR A 206 15.38 6.04 5.13
C THR A 206 15.96 6.28 6.51
N CYS A 207 15.90 7.52 7.02
CA CYS A 207 16.39 7.87 8.36
C CYS A 207 15.45 7.38 9.48
N TRP A 208 14.21 7.03 9.14
CA TRP A 208 13.23 6.51 10.10
C TRP A 208 13.27 4.99 10.16
N GLY A 209 13.13 4.40 11.35
CA GLY A 209 13.03 2.95 11.53
C GLY A 209 14.26 2.17 11.01
N GLU A 210 13.99 0.97 10.48
CA GLU A 210 15.00 0.07 9.90
C GLU A 210 15.20 0.43 8.43
N TYR A 211 15.94 1.51 8.16
CA TYR A 211 16.14 2.05 6.81
C TYR A 211 14.84 2.38 6.06
N GLY A 212 13.86 2.96 6.77
CA GLY A 212 12.54 3.29 6.25
C GLY A 212 11.49 2.19 6.39
N TYR A 213 11.86 1.06 6.98
CA TYR A 213 10.95 -0.05 7.27
C TYR A 213 10.67 -0.19 8.76
N ILE A 214 9.60 -0.91 9.08
CA ILE A 214 9.26 -1.36 10.42
C ILE A 214 8.87 -2.83 10.37
N ARG A 215 9.32 -3.59 11.36
CA ARG A 215 8.77 -4.91 11.64
C ARG A 215 7.65 -4.78 12.65
N LEU A 216 6.42 -5.06 12.24
CA LEU A 216 5.23 -4.98 13.10
C LEU A 216 4.87 -6.37 13.58
N VAL A 217 4.58 -6.57 14.87
CA VAL A 217 4.17 -7.90 15.36
C VAL A 217 2.93 -8.40 14.60
N ARG A 218 2.99 -9.65 14.15
CA ARG A 218 1.95 -10.36 13.40
C ARG A 218 1.33 -11.43 14.28
N ASN A 219 0.09 -11.81 13.98
CA ASN A 219 -0.68 -12.82 14.70
C ASN A 219 -0.91 -12.48 16.19
N ARG A 220 -1.02 -11.18 16.50
CA ARG A 220 -1.20 -10.68 17.86
C ARG A 220 -2.30 -9.63 17.92
N GLY A 221 -3.50 -10.06 17.54
CA GLY A 221 -4.71 -9.25 17.67
C GLY A 221 -4.83 -8.16 16.63
N ASN A 222 -4.38 -8.40 15.39
CA ASN A 222 -4.44 -7.42 14.30
C ASN A 222 -3.76 -6.11 14.69
N MET A 223 -2.51 -6.20 15.16
CA MET A 223 -1.75 -5.09 15.74
C MET A 223 -1.91 -3.80 14.90
N CYS A 224 -2.37 -2.74 15.56
CA CYS A 224 -2.63 -1.42 14.99
C CYS A 224 -3.53 -1.41 13.74
N GLY A 225 -4.35 -2.45 13.58
CA GLY A 225 -5.32 -2.58 12.50
C GLY A 225 -4.75 -2.92 11.14
N ILE A 226 -3.56 -3.50 11.05
CA ILE A 226 -2.87 -3.76 9.77
C ILE A 226 -3.70 -4.58 8.74
N ALA A 227 -4.62 -5.44 9.20
CA ALA A 227 -5.55 -6.21 8.38
C ALA A 227 -6.99 -5.65 8.38
N SER A 228 -7.19 -4.41 8.85
CA SER A 228 -8.49 -3.73 8.88
C SER A 228 -8.79 -2.94 7.61
N LEU A 229 -7.76 -2.50 6.88
CA LEU A 229 -7.90 -1.79 5.60
C LEU A 229 -6.70 -2.11 4.71
N ALA A 230 -6.67 -3.34 4.20
CA ALA A 230 -5.62 -3.83 3.31
C ALA A 230 -6.14 -4.10 1.91
N SER A 231 -5.33 -3.84 0.90
CA SER A 231 -5.70 -4.04 -0.51
C SER A 231 -4.50 -4.28 -1.42
N VAL A 232 -4.74 -4.98 -2.53
CA VAL A 232 -3.78 -5.18 -3.64
C VAL A 232 -4.51 -4.94 -4.96
N PRO A 233 -4.07 -4.01 -5.83
CA PRO A 233 -4.68 -3.81 -7.13
C PRO A 233 -4.33 -4.93 -8.11
N ILE A 234 -5.19 -5.14 -9.10
CA ILE A 234 -4.91 -5.95 -10.29
C ILE A 234 -4.51 -4.98 -11.40
N VAL A 235 -3.22 -4.99 -11.73
CA VAL A 235 -2.59 -3.99 -12.60
C VAL A 235 -2.41 -4.52 -14.02
N ALA A 236 -2.70 -3.67 -15.00
CA ALA A 236 -2.43 -3.91 -16.41
C ALA A 236 -1.75 -2.67 -17.03
N ARG A 237 -1.11 -2.84 -18.20
CA ARG A 237 -0.63 -1.69 -18.98
C ARG A 237 -1.79 -0.74 -19.34
N PHE A 238 -1.52 0.55 -19.27
CA PHE A 238 -2.42 1.55 -19.83
C PHE A 238 -2.19 1.63 -21.35
N PRO A 239 -3.26 1.55 -22.17
CA PRO A 239 -3.15 1.50 -23.63
C PRO A 239 -2.96 2.87 -24.28
#